data_AF-A0A914CFJ1-F1
#
_entry.id   AF-A0A914CFJ1-F1
#
_cell.length_a   1.000
_cell.length_b   1.000
_cell.length_c   1.000
_cell.angle_alpha   90.00
_cell.angle_beta   90.00
_cell.angle_gamma   90.00
#
_symmetry.space_group_name_H-M   'P 1'
#
loop_
_entity.id
_entity.type
_entity.pdbx_description
1 polymer ?
#
loop_
_entity_poly.entity_id
_entity_poly.type
_entity_poly.pdbx_seq_one_letter_code
_entity_poly.pdbx_strand_id
1 'polypeptide(L)' 'MHDLNEALDDLRSVIPYAHGSTVRKLSKIATLLLAKNHIVMQQTAIEELNHVVALLQNRIKELEAKVKSEIEH' A
#
# COMPACT_ATOMS: atom_id res chain seq x y z
N MET A 1 28.26 1.29 14.20
CA MET A 1 27.04 1.39 15.05
C MET A 1 26.18 2.60 14.68
N HIS A 2 26.75 3.67 14.11
CA HIS A 2 26.03 4.85 13.65
C HIS A 2 25.15 4.55 12.42
N ASP A 3 25.74 3.94 11.40
CA ASP A 3 25.06 3.65 10.11
C ASP A 3 23.81 2.79 10.26
N LEU A 4 23.85 1.82 11.20
CA LEU A 4 22.67 0.98 11.49
C LEU A 4 21.53 1.78 12.12
N ASN A 5 21.84 2.76 12.97
CA ASN A 5 20.79 3.59 13.57
C ASN A 5 20.23 4.57 12.54
N GLU A 6 21.08 5.15 11.69
CA GLU A 6 20.68 6.00 10.58
C GLU A 6 19.74 5.27 9.61
N ALA A 7 20.12 4.07 9.15
CA ALA A 7 19.27 3.24 8.30
C ALA A 7 17.92 2.88 8.95
N LEU A 8 17.89 2.67 10.27
CA LEU A 8 16.65 2.42 10.99
C LEU A 8 15.80 3.68 11.16
N ASP A 9 16.40 4.87 11.25
CA ASP A 9 15.68 6.13 11.31
C ASP A 9 15.04 6.44 9.95
N ASP A 10 15.76 6.21 8.85
CA ASP A 10 15.22 6.27 7.49
C ASP A 10 14.04 5.29 7.33
N LEU A 11 14.20 4.06 7.81
CA LEU A 11 13.14 3.06 7.77
C LEU A 11 11.90 3.49 8.57
N ARG A 12 12.07 4.15 9.73
CA ARG A 12 10.94 4.69 10.50
C ARG A 12 10.23 5.82 9.77
N SER A 13 10.95 6.62 8.97
CA SER A 13 10.34 7.73 8.23
C SER A 13 9.26 7.29 7.22
N VAL A 14 9.31 6.04 6.76
CA VAL A 14 8.37 5.48 5.77
C VAL A 14 7.29 4.57 6.36
N ILE A 15 7.36 4.26 7.67
CA ILE A 15 6.37 3.41 8.34
C ILE A 15 5.22 4.29 8.87
N PRO A 16 3.96 3.97 8.54
CA PRO A 16 2.79 4.66 9.09
C PRO A 16 2.81 4.63 10.62
N TYR A 17 2.41 5.74 11.23
CA TYR A 17 2.38 5.89 12.70
C TYR A 17 3.77 5.83 13.38
N ALA A 18 4.85 5.71 12.61
CA ALA A 18 6.22 5.87 13.09
C ALA A 18 6.64 7.36 13.11
N HIS A 19 5.70 8.25 13.42
CA HIS A 19 5.95 9.67 13.62
C HIS A 19 5.64 10.07 15.06
N GLY A 20 6.56 10.79 15.71
CA GLY A 20 6.36 11.33 17.07
C GLY A 20 7.50 11.02 18.05
N SER A 21 7.50 11.69 19.19
CA SER A 21 8.53 11.58 20.24
C SER A 21 8.64 10.18 20.84
N THR A 22 7.54 9.42 20.88
CA THR A 22 7.48 8.01 21.31
C THR A 22 8.18 7.08 20.32
N VAL A 23 8.17 7.39 19.03
CA VAL A 23 8.74 6.53 17.99
C VAL A 23 10.27 6.54 17.98
N ARG A 24 10.89 7.67 18.36
CA ARG A 24 12.34 7.74 18.63
C ARG A 24 12.79 6.80 19.75
N LYS A 25 11.87 6.25 20.54
CA LYS A 25 12.13 5.25 21.60
C LYS A 25 11.89 3.81 21.14
N LEU A 26 11.49 3.56 19.88
CA LEU A 26 11.32 2.20 19.38
C LEU A 26 12.66 1.47 19.30
N SER A 27 12.69 0.27 19.88
CA SER A 27 13.83 -0.62 19.76
C SER A 27 14.07 -1.01 18.29
N LYS A 28 15.30 -1.46 17.99
CA LYS A 28 15.65 -1.96 16.64
C LYS A 28 14.73 -3.10 16.22
N ILE A 29 14.44 -4.02 17.14
CA ILE A 29 13.52 -5.15 16.91
C ILE A 29 12.09 -4.65 16.64
N ALA A 30 11.58 -3.70 17.43
CA ALA A 30 10.24 -3.15 17.22
C ALA A 30 10.13 -2.45 15.86
N THR A 31 11.19 -1.74 15.45
CA THR A 31 11.25 -1.07 14.14
C THR A 31 11.17 -2.08 13.00
N LEU A 32 11.95 -3.16 13.08
CA LEU A 32 11.93 -4.23 12.07
C LEU A 32 10.58 -4.97 12.04
N LEU A 33 9.95 -5.18 13.19
CA LEU A 33 8.63 -5.81 13.28
C LEU A 33 7.55 -4.95 12.61
N LEU A 34 7.53 -3.65 12.89
CA LEU A 34 6.59 -2.71 12.25
C LEU A 34 6.84 -2.62 10.74
N ALA A 35 8.11 -2.57 10.31
CA ALA A 35 8.46 -2.57 8.89
C ALA A 35 7.91 -3.80 8.16
N LYS A 36 8.12 -5.00 8.74
CA LYS A 36 7.58 -6.24 8.18
C LYS A 36 6.06 -6.18 8.05
N ASN A 37 5.37 -5.77 9.12
CA ASN A 37 3.91 -5.69 9.12
C ASN A 37 3.40 -4.69 8.08
N HIS A 38 4.09 -3.55 7.93
CA HIS A 38 3.75 -2.55 6.93
C HIS A 38 3.90 -3.09 5.51
N ILE A 39 4.99 -3.81 5.20
CA ILE A 39 5.18 -4.46 3.89
C ILE A 39 4.06 -5.45 3.60
N VAL A 40 3.71 -6.31 4.57
CA VAL A 40 2.61 -7.29 4.39
C VAL A 40 1.28 -6.58 4.13
N MET A 41 0.97 -5.53 4.88
CA MET A 41 -0.24 -4.74 4.68
C MET A 41 -0.28 -4.07 3.31
N GLN A 42 0.84 -3.49 2.85
CA GLN A 42 0.94 -2.89 1.52
C GLN A 42 0.73 -3.92 0.41
N GLN A 43 1.26 -5.14 0.57
CA GLN A 43 1.05 -6.22 -0.39
C GLN A 43 -0.43 -6.58 -0.53
N THR A 44 -1.14 -6.77 0.58
CA THR A 44 -2.59 -7.04 0.57
C THR A 44 -3.37 -5.89 -0.07
N ALA A 45 -3.05 -4.64 0.26
CA ALA A 45 -3.71 -3.48 -0.34
C ALA A 45 -3.52 -3.40 -1.86
N ILE A 46 -2.33 -3.74 -2.36
CA ILE A 46 -2.06 -3.78 -3.81
C ILE A 46 -2.90 -4.87 -4.50
N GLU A 47 -3.02 -6.05 -3.89
CA GLU A 47 -3.84 -7.15 -4.41
C GLU A 47 -5.33 -6.75 -4.49
N GLU A 48 -5.85 -6.11 -3.44
CA GLU A 48 -7.22 -5.58 -3.41
C GLU A 48 -7.44 -4.51 -4.49
N LEU A 49 -6.52 -3.56 -4.64
CA LEU A 49 -6.61 -2.52 -5.66
C LEU A 49 -6.58 -3.10 -7.08
N ASN A 50 -5.76 -4.11 -7.33
CA ASN A 50 -5.74 -4.82 -8.62
C ASN A 50 -7.11 -5.47 -8.91
N HIS A 51 -7.75 -6.05 -7.90
CA HIS A 51 -9.09 -6.61 -8.05
C HIS A 51 -10.13 -5.53 -8.39
N VAL A 52 -10.11 -4.39 -7.69
CA VAL A 52 -11.00 -3.25 -7.97
C VAL A 52 -10.78 -2.72 -9.40
N VAL A 53 -9.53 -2.55 -9.82
CA VAL A 53 -9.21 -2.10 -11.19
C VAL A 53 -9.76 -3.07 -12.23
N ALA A 54 -9.60 -4.37 -12.04
CA ALA A 54 -10.13 -5.38 -12.97
C ALA A 54 -11.67 -5.34 -13.06
N LEU A 55 -12.35 -5.19 -11.92
CA LEU A 55 -13.81 -5.04 -11.88
C LEU A 55 -14.27 -3.79 -12.63
N LEU A 56 -13.62 -2.65 -12.41
CA LEU A 56 -13.93 -1.40 -13.10
C LEU A 56 -13.68 -1.50 -14.61
N GLN A 57 -12.59 -2.14 -15.03
CA GLN A 57 -12.29 -2.37 -16.45
C GLN A 57 -13.36 -3.24 -17.12
N ASN A 58 -13.82 -4.30 -16.46
CA ASN A 58 -14.90 -5.14 -16.98
C ASN A 58 -16.21 -4.35 -17.08
N ARG A 59 -16.52 -3.52 -16.07
CA ARG A 59 -17.71 -2.68 -16.08
C ARG A 59 -17.70 -1.65 -17.20
N ILE A 60 -16.56 -1.04 -17.48
CA ILE A 60 -16.39 -0.11 -18.61
C ILE A 60 -16.68 -0.83 -19.93
N LYS A 61 -16.09 -2.01 -20.15
CA LYS A 61 -16.33 -2.80 -21.37
C LYS A 61 -17.80 -3.18 -21.56
N GLU A 62 -18.49 -3.56 -20.49
CA GLU A 62 -19.93 -3.85 -20.53
C GLU A 62 -20.75 -2.63 -20.94
N LEU A 63 -20.43 -1.45 -20.40
CA LEU A 63 -21.12 -0.21 -20.72
C LEU A 63 -20.86 0.22 -22.16
N GLU A 64 -19.61 0.12 -22.64
CA GLU A 64 -19.25 0.39 -24.04
C GLU A 64 -20.03 -0.51 -25.01
N ALA A 65 -20.16 -1.81 -24.70
CA ALA A 65 -20.92 -2.75 -25.51
C ALA A 65 -22.42 -2.39 -25.55
N LYS A 66 -23.01 -1.99 -24.42
CA LYS A 66 -24.42 -1.54 -24.35
C LYS A 66 -24.66 -0.30 -25.19
N VAL A 67 -23.83 0.72 -25.04
CA VAL A 67 -23.93 1.96 -25.82
C VAL A 67 -23.84 1.67 -27.32
N LYS A 68 -22.91 0.78 -27.72
CA LYS A 68 -22.79 0.38 -29.12
C LYS A 68 -24.07 -0.29 -29.65
N SER A 69 -24.67 -1.19 -28.88
CA SER A 69 -25.92 -1.85 -29.28
C SER A 69 -27.11 -0.90 -29.39
N GLU A 70 -27.17 0.15 -28.57
CA GLU A 70 -28.23 1.17 -28.62
C GLU A 70 -28.12 2.11 -29.83
N ILE A 71 -26.90 2.32 -30.35
CA ILE A 71 -26.66 3.16 -31.54
C ILE A 71 -26.92 2.38 -32.84
N GLU A 72 -26.72 1.07 -32.82
CA GLU A 72 -26.91 0.18 -33.99
C GLU A 72 -28.38 -0.26 -34.20
N HIS A 73 -29.32 0.14 -33.34
CA HIS A 73 -30.77 -0.04 -33.50
C HIS A 73 -31.45 1.31 -33.79
#